data_AF-A0A7X7NQ48-F1
#
_entry.id   AF-A0A7X7NQ48-F1
#
_cell.length_a   1.000
_cell.length_b   1.000
_cell.length_c   1.000
_cell.angle_alpha   90.00
_cell.angle_beta   90.00
_cell.angle_gamma   90.00
#
_symmetry.space_group_name_H-M   'P 1'
#
loop_
_entity.id
_entity.type
_entity.pdbx_description
1 polymer ?
#
loop_
_entity_poly.entity_id
_entity_poly.type
_entity_poly.pdbx_seq_one_letter_code
_entity_poly.pdbx_strand_id
1 'polypeptide(L)'
;MTRRVTATLALALAAGGLSACGSDDDADFRSRAASLCTEVANDHLVVADAASPVFTDRGIDVIRAIQTDEEPSPEQIAEWADTLQAGIDRHAGIRDALAELSSGDETEQTQWEQIVTGSEGELEILRHRLAVLQTGDWEQISQDFLTDDGTQDPPVDALDALDLRSTDCEWIYLPTTVEEGSEEFVRAATTACTHISNRRSTTGFRTDAEADFDIFLTVFSEGDPAEVSEETVDAVERVHQEWERTVEDLEAVDASGAPDRDAWERSLQRVRERAHLTGDRAGALRAADADTISAAYGTDRTTSGSLDLEALGLQHRSCAGVSG
;
A
#
# COMPACT_ATOMS: atom_id res chain seq x y z
N MET A 1 2.34 68.91 -36.09
CA MET A 1 0.94 69.37 -36.10
C MET A 1 0.10 68.40 -36.91
N THR A 2 -0.93 67.86 -36.27
CA THR A 2 -2.15 67.24 -36.84
C THR A 2 -1.98 66.03 -37.78
N ARG A 3 -2.01 64.83 -37.21
CA ARG A 3 -2.62 63.66 -37.88
C ARG A 3 -3.77 63.13 -37.04
N ARG A 4 -4.93 63.07 -37.71
CA ARG A 4 -6.26 62.80 -37.17
C ARG A 4 -6.37 61.36 -36.68
N VAL A 5 -6.85 61.23 -35.45
CA VAL A 5 -7.40 60.02 -34.86
C VAL A 5 -8.69 59.69 -35.61
N THR A 6 -8.79 58.48 -36.16
CA THR A 6 -10.04 57.94 -36.69
C THR A 6 -10.37 56.74 -35.82
N ALA A 7 -11.34 56.92 -34.93
CA ALA A 7 -11.94 55.85 -34.14
C ALA A 7 -13.16 55.34 -34.90
N THR A 8 -13.24 54.04 -35.19
CA THR A 8 -14.54 53.39 -35.39
C THR A 8 -14.47 51.89 -35.10
N LEU A 9 -15.25 51.53 -34.08
CA LEU A 9 -15.98 50.31 -33.76
C LEU A 9 -15.26 48.98 -33.47
N ALA A 10 -15.55 48.56 -32.22
CA ALA A 10 -15.51 47.23 -31.68
C ALA A 10 -16.27 46.18 -32.51
N LEU A 11 -15.66 45.00 -32.61
CA LEU A 11 -16.39 43.73 -32.60
C LEU A 11 -15.87 42.93 -31.41
N ALA A 12 -16.75 42.71 -30.43
CA ALA A 12 -16.60 41.65 -29.45
C ALA A 12 -16.87 40.32 -30.15
N LEU A 13 -16.04 39.30 -29.90
CA LEU A 13 -16.42 37.90 -30.03
C LEU A 13 -15.46 37.01 -29.23
N ALA A 14 -16.06 36.40 -28.20
CA ALA A 14 -15.77 35.09 -27.61
C ALA A 14 -14.42 34.86 -26.91
N ALA A 15 -14.55 34.82 -25.58
CA ALA A 15 -13.85 33.88 -24.71
C ALA A 15 -13.68 32.50 -25.36
N GLY A 16 -12.43 32.04 -25.44
CA GLY A 16 -12.05 30.65 -25.60
C GLY A 16 -11.02 30.39 -24.52
N GLY A 17 -11.43 29.64 -23.50
CA GLY A 17 -10.76 29.48 -22.22
C GLY A 17 -9.28 29.12 -22.36
N LEU A 18 -8.48 29.80 -21.55
CA LEU A 18 -7.25 29.26 -21.03
C LEU A 18 -7.53 27.83 -20.55
N SER A 19 -6.77 26.88 -21.09
CA SER A 19 -6.61 25.56 -20.52
C SER A 19 -6.35 25.74 -19.02
N ALA A 20 -7.37 25.45 -18.21
CA ALA A 20 -7.15 25.09 -16.84
C ALA A 20 -6.42 23.75 -16.91
N CYS A 21 -5.10 23.80 -16.91
CA CYS A 21 -4.32 22.76 -16.27
C CYS A 21 -4.90 22.69 -14.85
N GLY A 22 -5.63 21.61 -14.56
CA GLY A 22 -5.93 21.27 -13.18
C GLY A 22 -4.59 21.22 -12.46
N SER A 23 -4.44 22.06 -11.45
CA SER A 23 -3.29 22.04 -10.56
C SER A 23 -3.15 20.65 -9.96
N ASP A 24 -1.92 20.16 -9.85
CA ASP A 24 -1.52 18.97 -9.09
C ASP A 24 -1.86 19.03 -7.58
N ASP A 25 -2.64 20.02 -7.14
CA ASP A 25 -2.97 20.33 -5.74
C ASP A 25 -4.28 19.68 -5.23
N ASP A 26 -5.06 19.01 -6.08
CA ASP A 26 -6.29 18.28 -5.67
C ASP A 26 -6.05 16.76 -5.59
N ALA A 27 -4.86 16.33 -5.17
CA ALA A 27 -4.71 14.96 -4.72
C ALA A 27 -5.47 14.80 -3.40
N ASP A 28 -6.59 14.07 -3.45
CA ASP A 28 -7.36 13.58 -2.30
C ASP A 28 -6.41 13.15 -1.17
N PHE A 29 -6.65 13.60 0.05
CA PHE A 29 -5.72 13.45 1.17
C PHE A 29 -5.31 12.00 1.37
N ARG A 30 -6.25 11.07 1.23
CA ARG A 30 -6.01 9.61 1.27
C ARG A 30 -4.88 9.19 0.33
N SER A 31 -4.85 9.70 -0.91
CA SER A 31 -3.81 9.37 -1.89
C SER A 31 -2.44 9.93 -1.49
N ARG A 32 -2.41 11.12 -0.90
CA ARG A 32 -1.19 11.75 -0.37
C ARG A 32 -0.67 10.99 0.84
N ALA A 33 -1.54 10.61 1.77
CA ALA A 33 -1.21 9.82 2.94
C ALA A 33 -0.66 8.44 2.57
N ALA A 34 -1.33 7.71 1.67
CA ALA A 34 -0.86 6.40 1.20
C ALA A 34 0.52 6.50 0.51
N SER A 35 0.73 7.53 -0.30
CA SER A 35 2.04 7.79 -0.94
C SER A 35 3.13 8.10 0.08
N LEU A 36 2.84 8.95 1.06
CA LEU A 36 3.78 9.31 2.13
C LEU A 36 4.15 8.10 2.97
N CYS A 37 3.19 7.29 3.41
CA CYS A 37 3.48 6.05 4.12
C CYS A 37 4.37 5.11 3.30
N THR A 38 4.18 5.07 1.97
CA THR A 38 5.02 4.25 1.08
C THR A 38 6.45 4.77 1.00
N GLU A 39 6.62 6.08 0.86
CA GLU A 39 7.92 6.75 0.86
C GLU A 39 8.66 6.51 2.18
N VAL A 40 8.00 6.78 3.31
CA VAL A 40 8.57 6.58 4.64
C VAL A 40 8.89 5.11 4.89
N ALA A 41 8.01 4.17 4.54
CA ALA A 41 8.31 2.74 4.68
C ALA A 41 9.52 2.32 3.82
N ASN A 42 9.68 2.90 2.64
CA ASN A 42 10.81 2.64 1.74
C ASN A 42 12.14 3.21 2.27
N ASP A 43 12.11 4.35 2.96
CA ASP A 43 13.29 4.95 3.59
C ASP A 43 13.73 4.22 4.86
N HIS A 44 12.81 3.49 5.48
CA HIS A 44 13.02 2.74 6.73
C HIS A 44 13.04 1.21 6.55
N LEU A 45 13.41 0.72 5.37
CA LEU A 45 13.63 -0.71 5.12
C LEU A 45 14.76 -1.25 6.01
N VAL A 46 14.55 -2.45 6.55
CA VAL A 46 15.55 -3.20 7.29
C VAL A 46 16.07 -4.33 6.41
N VAL A 47 17.38 -4.41 6.20
CA VAL A 47 17.97 -5.51 5.42
C VAL A 47 18.17 -6.70 6.34
N ALA A 48 17.60 -7.85 5.98
CA ALA A 48 17.82 -9.09 6.71
C ALA A 48 19.28 -9.50 6.61
N ASP A 49 19.96 -9.61 7.76
CA ASP A 49 21.23 -10.35 7.82
C ASP A 49 20.93 -11.85 7.88
N ALA A 50 21.58 -12.65 7.04
CA ALA A 50 21.52 -14.11 7.07
C ALA A 50 21.94 -14.70 8.44
N ALA A 51 22.68 -13.95 9.26
CA ALA A 51 23.06 -14.32 10.62
C ALA A 51 21.99 -14.01 11.68
N SER A 52 21.00 -13.16 11.38
CA SER A 52 19.95 -12.77 12.31
C SER A 52 18.60 -12.73 11.60
N PRO A 53 17.85 -13.85 11.60
CA PRO A 53 16.53 -13.89 10.97
C PRO A 53 15.57 -12.97 11.74
N VAL A 54 15.44 -11.74 11.26
CA VAL A 54 14.20 -10.96 11.12
C VAL A 54 13.21 -11.11 12.27
N PHE A 55 13.62 -10.76 13.49
CA PHE A 55 12.73 -10.55 14.64
C PHE A 55 13.32 -9.59 15.70
N THR A 56 14.36 -8.84 15.36
CA THR A 56 15.12 -8.02 16.31
C THR A 56 14.58 -6.59 16.40
N ASP A 57 13.47 -6.42 17.11
CA ASP A 57 13.12 -5.09 17.65
C ASP A 57 12.46 -5.14 19.04
N ARG A 58 12.25 -6.34 19.60
CA ARG A 58 11.49 -6.50 20.85
C ARG A 58 12.23 -7.22 21.97
N GLY A 59 13.56 -7.30 21.89
CA GLY A 59 14.36 -7.97 22.92
C GLY A 59 14.29 -9.49 22.89
N ILE A 60 13.99 -10.10 21.73
CA ILE A 60 13.93 -11.57 21.59
C ILE A 60 15.27 -12.23 21.93
N ASP A 61 16.41 -11.61 21.63
CA ASP A 61 17.71 -12.16 22.03
C ASP A 61 17.91 -12.12 23.55
N VAL A 62 17.35 -11.12 24.23
CA VAL A 62 17.27 -11.08 25.70
C VAL A 62 16.40 -12.23 26.21
N ILE A 63 15.20 -12.40 25.65
CA ILE A 63 14.28 -13.50 25.99
C ILE A 63 14.94 -14.86 25.72
N ARG A 64 15.69 -15.01 24.63
CA ARG A 64 16.43 -16.22 24.31
C ARG A 64 17.52 -16.49 25.36
N ALA A 65 18.31 -15.48 25.72
CA ALA A 65 19.33 -15.59 26.76
C ALA A 65 18.73 -15.97 28.12
N ILE A 66 17.57 -15.39 28.49
CA ILE A 66 16.79 -15.78 29.67
C ILE A 66 16.39 -17.27 29.59
N GLN A 67 15.87 -17.71 28.45
CA GLN A 67 15.42 -19.10 28.26
C GLN A 67 16.56 -20.12 28.26
N THR A 68 17.76 -19.71 27.84
CA THR A 68 18.95 -20.57 27.84
C THR A 68 19.78 -20.47 29.13
N ASP A 69 19.35 -19.66 30.10
CA ASP A 69 20.08 -19.38 31.35
C ASP A 69 21.53 -18.91 31.09
N GLU A 70 21.71 -18.14 30.02
CA GLU A 70 23.00 -17.59 29.60
C GLU A 70 23.06 -16.12 30.00
N GLU A 71 23.82 -15.81 31.06
CA GLU A 71 24.06 -14.42 31.45
C GLU A 71 24.90 -13.72 30.35
N PRO A 72 24.38 -12.62 29.77
CA PRO A 72 25.06 -11.94 28.68
C PRO A 72 26.30 -11.20 29.16
N SER A 73 27.28 -11.09 28.28
CA SER A 73 28.42 -10.20 28.48
C SER A 73 27.98 -8.72 28.46
N PRO A 74 28.75 -7.82 29.08
CA PRO A 74 28.51 -6.37 28.97
C PRO A 74 28.47 -5.88 27.52
N GLU A 75 29.25 -6.47 26.63
CA GLU A 75 29.26 -6.17 25.21
C GLU A 75 27.94 -6.56 24.53
N GLN A 76 27.37 -7.72 24.87
CA GLN A 76 26.06 -8.14 24.36
C GLN A 76 24.93 -7.24 24.86
N ILE A 77 24.96 -6.84 26.14
CA ILE A 77 23.99 -5.88 26.68
C ILE A 77 24.07 -4.54 25.93
N ALA A 78 25.29 -4.06 25.64
CA ALA A 78 25.49 -2.83 24.88
C ALA A 78 24.95 -2.96 23.44
N GLU A 79 25.19 -4.08 22.76
CA GLU A 79 24.66 -4.35 21.42
C GLU A 79 23.11 -4.38 21.40
N TRP A 80 22.48 -4.99 22.41
CA TRP A 80 21.02 -4.96 22.54
C TRP A 80 20.48 -3.57 22.83
N ALA A 81 21.18 -2.78 23.66
CA ALA A 81 20.82 -1.40 23.93
C ALA A 81 20.91 -0.53 22.67
N ASP A 82 21.98 -0.70 21.87
CA ASP A 82 22.13 -0.01 20.59
C ASP A 82 21.00 -0.38 19.60
N THR A 83 20.59 -1.65 19.60
CA THR A 83 19.45 -2.13 18.79
C THR A 83 18.14 -1.46 19.20
N LEU A 84 17.82 -1.41 20.52
CA LEU A 84 16.62 -0.72 21.01
C LEU A 84 16.67 0.79 20.72
N GLN A 85 17.84 1.41 20.83
CA GLN A 85 18.01 2.82 20.49
C GLN A 85 17.74 3.08 19.00
N ALA A 86 18.24 2.23 18.11
CA ALA A 86 17.95 2.31 16.68
C ALA A 86 16.44 2.15 16.38
N GLY A 87 15.76 1.25 17.07
CA GLY A 87 14.29 1.11 17.00
C GLY A 87 13.56 2.39 17.45
N ILE A 88 13.96 2.97 18.58
CA ILE A 88 13.41 4.25 19.08
C ILE A 88 13.62 5.38 18.06
N ASP A 89 14.82 5.49 17.50
CA ASP A 89 15.16 6.52 16.52
C ASP A 89 14.38 6.33 15.21
N ARG A 90 14.18 5.08 14.77
CA ARG A 90 13.34 4.74 13.60
C ARG A 90 11.90 5.17 13.83
N HIS A 91 11.28 4.81 14.95
CA HIS A 91 9.90 5.21 15.24
C HIS A 91 9.75 6.74 15.31
N ALA A 92 10.70 7.44 15.92
CA ALA A 92 10.71 8.89 15.97
C ALA A 92 10.82 9.51 14.56
N GLY A 93 11.71 8.98 13.72
CA GLY A 93 11.88 9.42 12.33
C GLY A 93 10.62 9.23 11.49
N ILE A 94 9.97 8.06 11.59
CA ILE A 94 8.70 7.77 10.92
C ILE A 94 7.63 8.77 11.36
N ARG A 95 7.44 8.94 12.68
CA ARG A 95 6.44 9.87 13.22
C ARG A 95 6.67 11.30 12.72
N ASP A 96 7.91 11.77 12.79
CA ASP A 96 8.25 13.14 12.40
C ASP A 96 7.99 13.37 10.90
N ALA A 97 8.28 12.37 10.05
CA ALA A 97 7.96 12.43 8.62
C ALA A 97 6.44 12.41 8.35
N LEU A 98 5.68 11.55 9.03
CA LEU A 98 4.22 11.51 8.87
C LEU A 98 3.53 12.79 9.37
N ALA A 99 4.07 13.42 10.41
CA ALA A 99 3.54 14.65 10.99
C ALA A 99 3.65 15.88 10.07
N GLU A 100 4.46 15.81 9.00
CA GLU A 100 4.54 16.89 7.99
C GLU A 100 3.28 16.98 7.13
N LEU A 101 2.54 15.86 6.99
CA LEU A 101 1.26 15.85 6.29
C LEU A 101 0.14 16.33 7.21
N SER A 102 -0.69 17.22 6.70
CA SER A 102 -1.88 17.71 7.38
C SER A 102 -3.07 17.81 6.42
N SER A 103 -4.26 17.65 6.98
CA SER A 103 -5.52 17.90 6.29
C SER A 103 -6.09 19.26 6.69
N GLY A 104 -6.81 19.88 5.74
CA GLY A 104 -7.67 21.03 6.03
C GLY A 104 -9.01 20.64 6.66
N ASP A 105 -9.40 19.37 6.64
CA ASP A 105 -10.58 18.83 7.29
C ASP A 105 -10.23 18.35 8.72
N GLU A 106 -10.96 18.84 9.72
CA GLU A 106 -10.67 18.54 11.13
C GLU A 106 -10.90 17.06 11.49
N THR A 107 -11.86 16.39 10.84
CA THR A 107 -12.15 14.98 11.10
C THR A 107 -11.04 14.13 10.51
N GLU A 108 -10.67 14.38 9.26
CA GLU A 108 -9.56 13.72 8.57
C GLU A 108 -8.24 13.91 9.33
N GLN A 109 -7.94 15.15 9.76
CA GLN A 109 -6.78 15.46 10.57
C GLN A 109 -6.76 14.68 11.90
N THR A 110 -7.91 14.56 12.57
CA THR A 110 -8.01 13.81 13.84
C THR A 110 -7.75 12.31 13.64
N GLN A 111 -8.17 11.74 12.52
CA GLN A 111 -7.86 10.33 12.22
C GLN A 111 -6.38 10.18 11.84
N TRP A 112 -5.83 11.12 11.06
CA TRP A 112 -4.42 11.09 10.69
C TRP A 112 -3.51 11.18 11.91
N GLU A 113 -3.83 12.04 12.87
CA GLU A 113 -3.06 12.16 14.11
C GLU A 113 -3.02 10.86 14.91
N GLN A 114 -4.08 10.05 14.90
CA GLN A 114 -4.07 8.73 15.53
C GLN A 114 -3.12 7.75 14.82
N ILE A 115 -2.97 7.85 13.50
CA ILE A 115 -1.96 7.09 12.75
C ILE A 115 -0.56 7.59 13.09
N VAL A 116 -0.34 8.91 13.09
CA VAL A 116 0.95 9.53 13.43
C VAL A 116 1.39 9.12 14.84
N THR A 117 0.51 9.13 15.84
CA THR A 117 0.85 8.77 17.22
C THR A 117 0.64 7.29 17.56
N GLY A 118 0.26 6.46 16.58
CA GLY A 118 -0.14 5.07 16.77
C GLY A 118 0.92 4.15 17.37
N SER A 119 2.20 4.56 17.40
CA SER A 119 3.29 3.79 18.02
C SER A 119 3.81 4.37 19.34
N GLU A 120 3.17 5.38 19.92
CA GLU A 120 3.65 6.01 21.16
C GLU A 120 3.74 5.02 22.33
N GLY A 121 2.79 4.09 22.47
CA GLY A 121 2.86 3.06 23.52
C GLY A 121 4.01 2.07 23.30
N GLU A 122 4.27 1.65 22.05
CA GLU A 122 5.42 0.78 21.74
C GLU A 122 6.74 1.50 22.03
N LEU A 123 6.83 2.78 21.67
CA LEU A 123 7.99 3.63 21.93
C LEU A 123 8.24 3.84 23.43
N GLU A 124 7.20 3.91 24.27
CA GLU A 124 7.33 3.90 25.74
C GLU A 124 7.93 2.58 26.25
N ILE A 125 7.47 1.44 25.73
CA ILE A 125 8.00 0.11 26.07
C ILE A 125 9.48 0.00 25.68
N LEU A 126 9.84 0.40 24.45
CA LEU A 126 11.24 0.37 23.98
C LEU A 126 12.16 1.23 24.85
N ARG A 127 11.72 2.43 25.24
CA ARG A 127 12.49 3.33 26.12
C ARG A 127 12.66 2.76 27.53
N HIS A 128 11.62 2.15 28.08
CA HIS A 128 11.68 1.48 29.37
C HIS A 128 12.68 0.32 29.34
N ARG A 129 12.58 -0.55 28.34
CA ARG A 129 13.50 -1.68 28.13
C ARG A 129 14.95 -1.23 27.92
N LEU A 130 15.17 -0.15 27.18
CA LEU A 130 16.49 0.46 27.01
C LEU A 130 17.05 0.93 28.37
N ALA A 131 16.23 1.63 29.18
CA ALA A 131 16.64 2.07 30.50
C ALA A 131 17.00 0.90 31.43
N VAL A 132 16.28 -0.23 31.31
CA VAL A 132 16.56 -1.45 32.05
C VAL A 132 17.85 -2.13 31.58
N LEU A 133 18.10 -2.26 30.26
CA LEU A 133 19.37 -2.78 29.76
C LEU A 133 20.57 -1.95 30.24
N GLN A 134 20.41 -0.62 30.31
CA GLN A 134 21.45 0.31 30.76
C GLN A 134 21.81 0.19 32.25
N THR A 135 21.01 -0.53 33.07
CA THR A 135 21.42 -0.83 34.46
C THR A 135 22.53 -1.86 34.53
N GLY A 136 22.62 -2.75 33.53
CA GLY A 136 23.53 -3.89 33.51
C GLY A 136 23.21 -4.97 34.56
N ASP A 137 22.07 -4.89 35.25
CA ASP A 137 21.66 -5.86 36.26
C ASP A 137 20.84 -6.98 35.60
N TRP A 138 21.47 -8.15 35.42
CA TRP A 138 20.84 -9.28 34.74
C TRP A 138 19.58 -9.79 35.45
N GLU A 139 19.51 -9.74 36.79
CA GLU A 139 18.33 -10.17 37.53
C GLU A 139 17.15 -9.24 37.22
N GLN A 140 17.40 -7.94 37.21
CA GLN A 140 16.40 -6.94 36.85
C GLN A 140 15.99 -7.04 35.38
N ILE A 141 16.95 -7.13 34.46
CA ILE A 141 16.71 -7.28 33.02
C ILE A 141 15.82 -8.49 32.74
N SER A 142 16.15 -9.64 33.36
CA SER A 142 15.40 -10.88 33.16
C SER A 142 13.96 -10.78 33.62
N GLN A 143 13.71 -10.15 34.78
CA GLN A 143 12.36 -9.99 35.32
C GLN A 143 11.50 -9.05 34.46
N ASP A 144 12.10 -7.96 33.98
CA ASP A 144 11.40 -6.94 33.22
C ASP A 144 11.00 -7.45 31.83
N PHE A 145 11.94 -8.06 31.08
CA PHE A 145 11.67 -8.55 29.72
C PHE A 145 10.73 -9.77 29.66
N LEU A 146 10.48 -10.45 30.79
CA LEU A 146 9.46 -11.49 30.90
C LEU A 146 8.06 -10.94 31.21
N THR A 147 7.96 -9.65 31.53
CA THR A 147 6.67 -9.00 31.73
C THR A 147 6.05 -8.74 30.37
N ASP A 148 4.79 -9.18 30.21
CA ASP A 148 4.01 -8.86 29.01
C ASP A 148 3.58 -7.40 29.09
N ASP A 149 4.33 -6.53 28.43
CA ASP A 149 4.04 -5.10 28.32
C ASP A 149 2.92 -4.81 27.31
N GLY A 150 2.44 -5.85 26.61
CA GLY A 150 1.45 -5.75 25.54
C GLY A 150 2.04 -5.18 24.24
N THR A 151 1.51 -5.64 23.11
CA THR A 151 1.74 -4.99 21.81
C THR A 151 0.53 -4.13 21.51
N GLN A 152 0.74 -2.87 21.10
CA GLN A 152 -0.37 -2.07 20.59
C GLN A 152 -0.72 -2.53 19.18
N ASP A 153 -2.00 -2.79 18.96
CA ASP A 153 -2.53 -3.01 17.62
C ASP A 153 -2.46 -1.69 16.83
N PRO A 154 -2.32 -1.74 15.49
CA PRO A 154 -2.42 -0.55 14.66
C PRO A 154 -3.75 0.17 14.90
N PRO A 155 -3.85 1.49 14.66
CA PRO A 155 -5.08 2.25 14.86
C PRO A 155 -6.11 1.94 13.76
N VAL A 156 -6.71 0.75 13.81
CA VAL A 156 -7.58 0.19 12.75
C VAL A 156 -8.75 1.13 12.43
N ASP A 157 -9.40 1.69 13.44
CA ASP A 157 -10.55 2.59 13.23
C ASP A 157 -10.16 3.85 12.43
N ALA A 158 -8.97 4.40 12.66
CA ALA A 158 -8.46 5.55 11.94
C ALA A 158 -8.04 5.18 10.50
N LEU A 159 -7.41 4.02 10.32
CA LEU A 159 -7.06 3.49 9.01
C LEU A 159 -8.31 3.21 8.16
N ASP A 160 -9.37 2.66 8.75
CA ASP A 160 -10.66 2.43 8.10
C ASP A 160 -11.33 3.76 7.72
N ALA A 161 -11.36 4.72 8.64
CA ALA A 161 -11.99 6.02 8.41
C ALA A 161 -11.34 6.81 7.27
N LEU A 162 -10.04 6.59 7.03
CA LEU A 162 -9.26 7.23 5.97
C LEU A 162 -9.10 6.37 4.71
N ASP A 163 -9.67 5.16 4.66
CA ASP A 163 -9.49 4.20 3.56
C ASP A 163 -8.01 3.90 3.26
N LEU A 164 -7.23 3.75 4.33
CA LEU A 164 -5.79 3.47 4.32
C LEU A 164 -5.44 2.03 4.72
N ARG A 165 -6.44 1.17 4.95
CA ARG A 165 -6.23 -0.27 5.10
C ARG A 165 -5.57 -0.85 3.86
N SER A 166 -4.76 -1.90 4.03
CA SER A 166 -4.02 -2.56 2.94
C SER A 166 -3.05 -1.65 2.18
N THR A 167 -2.71 -0.49 2.76
CA THR A 167 -1.60 0.37 2.33
C THR A 167 -0.42 0.23 3.29
N ASP A 168 0.72 0.78 2.92
CA ASP A 168 1.90 0.87 3.80
C ASP A 168 1.60 1.60 5.14
N CYS A 169 0.53 2.40 5.23
CA CYS A 169 0.12 3.03 6.49
C CYS A 169 -0.32 2.02 7.57
N GLU A 170 -0.87 0.86 7.18
CA GLU A 170 -1.33 -0.16 8.13
C GLU A 170 -0.18 -0.77 8.94
N TRP A 171 1.01 -0.84 8.32
CA TRP A 171 2.18 -1.52 8.86
C TRP A 171 3.37 -0.58 9.07
N ILE A 172 3.15 0.74 8.99
CA ILE A 172 4.23 1.73 8.87
C ILE A 172 5.26 1.64 10.01
N TYR A 173 4.80 1.32 11.22
CA TYR A 173 5.67 1.17 12.38
C TYR A 173 6.29 -0.22 12.53
N LEU A 174 5.76 -1.25 11.87
CA LEU A 174 6.41 -2.54 11.86
C LEU A 174 7.67 -2.48 10.98
N PRO A 175 8.80 -3.08 11.43
CA PRO A 175 9.98 -3.20 10.60
C PRO A 175 9.67 -3.98 9.32
N THR A 176 9.71 -3.32 8.17
CA THR A 176 9.66 -4.00 6.88
C THR A 176 11.05 -4.54 6.59
N THR A 177 11.17 -5.86 6.62
CA THR A 177 12.44 -6.51 6.35
C THR A 177 12.50 -7.05 4.94
N VAL A 178 13.64 -6.83 4.27
CA VAL A 178 13.88 -7.21 2.88
C VAL A 178 15.17 -8.01 2.76
N GLU A 179 15.25 -8.88 1.76
CA GLU A 179 16.48 -9.62 1.46
C GLU A 179 17.57 -8.66 0.96
N GLU A 180 18.82 -8.92 1.32
CA GLU A 180 19.97 -8.14 0.83
C GLU A 180 19.99 -8.12 -0.70
N GLY A 181 20.09 -6.93 -1.29
CA GLY A 181 20.07 -6.73 -2.73
C GLY A 181 18.68 -6.63 -3.38
N SER A 182 17.60 -6.74 -2.61
CA SER A 182 16.23 -6.60 -3.10
C SER A 182 15.57 -5.24 -2.82
N GLU A 183 16.28 -4.33 -2.19
CA GLU A 183 15.75 -3.05 -1.72
C GLU A 183 15.19 -2.21 -2.86
N GLU A 184 15.92 -2.07 -3.97
CA GLU A 184 15.47 -1.29 -5.13
C GLU A 184 14.23 -1.89 -5.78
N PHE A 185 14.16 -3.22 -5.87
CA PHE A 185 12.97 -3.92 -6.37
C PHE A 185 11.77 -3.67 -5.46
N VAL A 186 11.91 -3.87 -4.15
CA VAL A 186 10.83 -3.66 -3.18
C VAL A 186 10.33 -2.22 -3.23
N ARG A 187 11.24 -1.23 -3.25
CA ARG A 187 10.87 0.19 -3.36
C ARG A 187 10.08 0.47 -4.64
N ALA A 188 10.56 0.00 -5.79
CA ALA A 188 9.89 0.22 -7.06
C ALA A 188 8.52 -0.48 -7.13
N ALA A 189 8.43 -1.72 -6.66
CA ALA A 189 7.20 -2.50 -6.65
C ALA A 189 6.14 -1.85 -5.73
N THR A 190 6.49 -1.45 -4.51
CA THR A 190 5.54 -0.84 -3.58
C THR A 190 5.09 0.54 -4.04
N THR A 191 5.98 1.34 -4.65
CA THR A 191 5.60 2.60 -5.30
C THR A 191 4.61 2.37 -6.45
N ALA A 192 4.84 1.38 -7.32
CA ALA A 192 3.90 1.04 -8.39
C ALA A 192 2.55 0.59 -7.83
N CYS A 193 2.54 -0.29 -6.82
CA CYS A 193 1.34 -0.76 -6.16
C CYS A 193 0.52 0.37 -5.50
N THR A 194 1.19 1.31 -4.83
CA THR A 194 0.55 2.49 -4.25
C THR A 194 -0.02 3.40 -5.34
N HIS A 195 0.71 3.60 -6.45
CA HIS A 195 0.20 4.36 -7.59
C HIS A 195 -1.08 3.75 -8.16
N ILE A 196 -1.09 2.43 -8.41
CA ILE A 196 -2.26 1.69 -8.89
C ILE A 196 -3.43 1.84 -7.89
N SER A 197 -3.16 1.65 -6.60
CA SER A 197 -4.20 1.71 -5.57
C SER A 197 -4.84 3.11 -5.47
N ASN A 198 -4.02 4.17 -5.52
CA ASN A 198 -4.50 5.56 -5.52
C ASN A 198 -5.29 5.91 -6.78
N ARG A 199 -4.88 5.38 -7.93
CA ARG A 199 -5.65 5.54 -9.16
C ARG A 199 -7.02 4.89 -9.04
N ARG A 200 -7.08 3.63 -8.59
CA ARG A 200 -8.35 2.90 -8.39
C ARG A 200 -9.28 3.58 -7.39
N SER A 201 -8.75 4.17 -6.32
CA SER A 201 -9.56 4.87 -5.31
C SER A 201 -10.23 6.14 -5.86
N THR A 202 -9.64 6.77 -6.88
CA THR A 202 -10.15 8.02 -7.47
C THR A 202 -10.97 7.82 -8.74
N THR A 203 -10.85 6.68 -9.43
CA THR A 203 -11.55 6.41 -10.69
C THR A 203 -12.87 5.65 -10.53
N GLY A 204 -13.29 5.29 -9.31
CA GLY A 204 -14.51 4.50 -9.09
C GLY A 204 -14.38 3.03 -9.47
N PHE A 205 -13.15 2.51 -9.57
CA PHE A 205 -12.85 1.14 -10.00
C PHE A 205 -13.66 0.08 -9.24
N ARG A 206 -13.82 0.24 -7.92
CA ARG A 206 -14.59 -0.71 -7.10
C ARG A 206 -16.05 -0.82 -7.53
N THR A 207 -16.69 0.30 -7.83
CA THR A 207 -18.08 0.31 -8.32
C THR A 207 -18.19 -0.36 -9.69
N ASP A 208 -17.24 -0.10 -10.59
CA ASP A 208 -17.24 -0.75 -11.89
C ASP A 208 -16.96 -2.27 -11.80
N ALA A 209 -16.08 -2.69 -10.88
CA ALA A 209 -15.78 -4.10 -10.61
C ALA A 209 -16.95 -4.83 -9.94
N GLU A 210 -17.70 -4.16 -9.05
CA GLU A 210 -18.94 -4.69 -8.49
C GLU A 210 -19.98 -4.94 -9.59
N ALA A 211 -20.11 -4.04 -10.58
CA ALA A 211 -20.99 -4.24 -11.72
C ALA A 211 -20.60 -5.44 -12.60
N ASP A 212 -19.30 -5.68 -12.82
CA ASP A 212 -18.81 -6.90 -13.51
C ASP A 212 -19.17 -8.17 -12.73
N PHE A 213 -19.01 -8.12 -11.39
CA PHE A 213 -19.31 -9.25 -10.52
C PHE A 213 -20.81 -9.57 -10.45
N ASP A 214 -21.68 -8.57 -10.48
CA ASP A 214 -23.13 -8.78 -10.50
C ASP A 214 -23.60 -9.49 -11.78
N ILE A 215 -22.96 -9.22 -12.93
CA ILE A 215 -23.21 -9.98 -14.17
C ILE A 215 -22.80 -11.44 -13.98
N PHE A 216 -21.61 -11.68 -13.42
CA PHE A 216 -21.14 -13.04 -13.13
C PHE A 216 -22.15 -13.80 -12.26
N LEU A 217 -22.66 -13.18 -11.19
CA LEU A 217 -23.68 -13.80 -10.33
C LEU A 217 -24.99 -14.09 -11.08
N THR A 218 -25.42 -13.18 -11.97
CA THR A 218 -26.63 -13.36 -12.78
C THR A 218 -26.47 -14.54 -13.74
N VAL A 219 -25.38 -14.58 -14.52
CA VAL A 219 -25.07 -15.69 -15.44
C VAL A 219 -24.95 -17.01 -14.66
N PHE A 220 -24.29 -16.99 -13.50
CA PHE A 220 -24.12 -18.16 -12.65
C PHE A 220 -25.44 -18.72 -12.11
N SER A 221 -26.35 -17.86 -11.66
CA SER A 221 -27.58 -18.26 -10.98
C SER A 221 -28.76 -18.51 -11.91
N GLU A 222 -28.89 -17.71 -12.96
CA GLU A 222 -30.05 -17.72 -13.86
C GLU A 222 -29.75 -18.43 -15.19
N GLY A 223 -28.48 -18.54 -15.58
CA GLY A 223 -28.05 -19.19 -16.82
C GLY A 223 -28.42 -18.42 -18.10
N ASP A 224 -29.01 -17.24 -17.96
CA ASP A 224 -29.35 -16.32 -19.03
C ASP A 224 -28.99 -14.90 -18.54
N PRO A 225 -28.04 -14.20 -19.18
CA PRO A 225 -27.78 -12.81 -18.83
C PRO A 225 -29.02 -11.97 -19.17
N ALA A 226 -29.69 -11.43 -18.15
CA ALA A 226 -30.69 -10.40 -18.35
C ALA A 226 -30.13 -9.25 -19.22
N GLU A 227 -31.01 -8.45 -19.83
CA GLU A 227 -30.61 -7.31 -20.67
C GLU A 227 -29.65 -6.39 -19.89
N VAL A 228 -28.37 -6.39 -20.30
CA VAL A 228 -27.30 -5.62 -19.65
C VAL A 228 -27.37 -4.18 -20.13
N SER A 229 -27.35 -3.23 -19.19
CA SER A 229 -27.42 -1.80 -19.53
C SER A 229 -26.12 -1.30 -20.18
N GLU A 230 -26.22 -0.28 -21.02
CA GLU A 230 -25.05 0.36 -21.66
C GLU A 230 -24.03 0.85 -20.61
N GLU A 231 -24.49 1.40 -19.48
CA GLU A 231 -23.62 1.83 -18.38
C GLU A 231 -22.83 0.66 -17.78
N THR A 232 -23.44 -0.53 -17.66
CA THR A 232 -22.76 -1.72 -17.18
C THR A 232 -21.69 -2.19 -18.17
N VAL A 233 -21.98 -2.12 -19.48
CA VAL A 233 -20.98 -2.43 -20.51
C VAL A 233 -19.78 -1.47 -20.42
N ASP A 234 -20.04 -0.18 -20.26
CA ASP A 234 -19.00 0.83 -20.10
C ASP A 234 -18.20 0.64 -18.81
N ALA A 235 -18.83 0.21 -17.70
CA ALA A 235 -18.16 -0.11 -16.44
C ALA A 235 -17.16 -1.27 -16.61
N VAL A 236 -17.57 -2.38 -17.23
CA VAL A 236 -16.68 -3.53 -17.46
C VAL A 236 -15.51 -3.16 -18.39
N GLU A 237 -15.75 -2.28 -19.37
CA GLU A 237 -14.68 -1.75 -20.20
C GLU A 237 -13.68 -0.90 -19.40
N ARG A 238 -14.15 -0.05 -18.48
CA ARG A 238 -13.26 0.74 -17.60
C ARG A 238 -12.43 -0.16 -16.70
N VAL A 239 -13.00 -1.26 -16.19
CA VAL A 239 -12.28 -2.30 -15.43
C VAL A 239 -11.18 -2.91 -16.28
N HIS A 240 -11.48 -3.30 -17.51
CA HIS A 240 -10.48 -3.83 -18.44
C HIS A 240 -9.32 -2.86 -18.66
N GLN A 241 -9.61 -1.60 -18.98
CA GLN A 241 -8.60 -0.56 -19.20
C GLN A 241 -7.76 -0.28 -17.95
N GLU A 242 -8.34 -0.41 -16.75
CA GLU A 242 -7.58 -0.30 -15.50
C GLU A 242 -6.63 -1.49 -15.30
N TRP A 243 -7.05 -2.71 -15.65
CA TRP A 243 -6.16 -3.88 -15.60
C TRP A 243 -5.05 -3.81 -16.64
N GLU A 244 -5.28 -3.29 -17.84
CA GLU A 244 -4.22 -3.04 -18.82
C GLU A 244 -3.17 -2.07 -18.27
N ARG A 245 -3.61 -0.94 -17.69
CA ARG A 245 -2.70 0.02 -17.03
C ARG A 245 -1.97 -0.60 -15.83
N THR A 246 -2.65 -1.46 -15.07
CA THR A 246 -2.02 -2.22 -13.97
C THR A 246 -0.91 -3.15 -14.47
N VAL A 247 -1.11 -3.82 -15.61
CA VAL A 247 -0.07 -4.64 -16.25
C VAL A 247 1.12 -3.77 -16.62
N GLU A 248 0.89 -2.64 -17.30
CA GLU A 248 1.95 -1.72 -17.72
C GLU A 248 2.78 -1.20 -16.54
N ASP A 249 2.12 -0.77 -15.46
CA ASP A 249 2.77 -0.26 -14.25
C ASP A 249 3.66 -1.31 -13.59
N LEU A 250 3.19 -2.55 -13.49
CA LEU A 250 3.95 -3.64 -12.85
C LEU A 250 5.07 -4.16 -13.76
N GLU A 251 4.86 -4.24 -15.07
CA GLU A 251 5.89 -4.65 -16.03
C GLU A 251 7.04 -3.64 -16.13
N ALA A 252 6.81 -2.38 -15.77
CA ALA A 252 7.84 -1.34 -15.71
C ALA A 252 8.82 -1.52 -14.53
N VAL A 253 8.49 -2.35 -13.53
CA VAL A 253 9.35 -2.63 -12.38
C VAL A 253 10.51 -3.54 -12.81
N ASP A 254 11.75 -3.11 -12.56
CA ASP A 254 12.92 -3.95 -12.83
C ASP A 254 12.99 -5.14 -11.88
N ALA A 255 12.71 -6.33 -12.40
CA ALA A 255 12.74 -7.58 -11.66
C ALA A 255 14.15 -8.14 -11.40
N SER A 256 15.22 -7.44 -11.82
CA SER A 256 16.59 -7.94 -11.66
C SER A 256 16.98 -8.18 -10.20
N GLY A 257 16.46 -7.36 -9.28
CA GLY A 257 16.64 -7.49 -7.83
C GLY A 257 15.49 -8.18 -7.08
N ALA A 258 14.53 -8.82 -7.77
CA ALA A 258 13.44 -9.51 -7.07
C ALA A 258 13.96 -10.73 -6.27
N PRO A 259 13.54 -10.91 -4.99
CA PRO A 259 13.94 -12.06 -4.17
C PRO A 259 13.64 -13.41 -4.85
N ASP A 260 12.43 -13.54 -5.41
CA ASP A 260 12.05 -14.64 -6.28
C ASP A 260 11.52 -14.08 -7.63
N ARG A 261 12.40 -14.11 -8.64
CA ARG A 261 12.07 -13.67 -10.00
C ARG A 261 10.97 -14.49 -10.66
N ASP A 262 10.91 -15.79 -10.37
CA ASP A 262 9.87 -16.66 -10.92
C ASP A 262 8.53 -16.36 -10.23
N ALA A 263 8.52 -16.02 -8.94
CA ALA A 263 7.32 -15.53 -8.25
C ALA A 263 6.82 -14.21 -8.83
N TRP A 264 7.74 -13.31 -9.19
CA TRP A 264 7.37 -12.06 -9.85
C TRP A 264 6.73 -12.30 -11.22
N GLU A 265 7.35 -13.14 -12.06
CA GLU A 265 6.79 -13.46 -13.38
C GLU A 265 5.44 -14.18 -13.28
N ARG A 266 5.28 -15.12 -12.33
CA ARG A 266 3.97 -15.75 -12.04
C ARG A 266 2.92 -14.72 -11.63
N SER A 267 3.33 -13.71 -10.86
CA SER A 267 2.45 -12.63 -10.41
C SER A 267 2.03 -11.73 -11.58
N LEU A 268 2.96 -11.32 -12.45
CA LEU A 268 2.66 -10.58 -13.68
C LEU A 268 1.72 -11.37 -14.59
N GLN A 269 1.97 -12.67 -14.77
CA GLN A 269 1.12 -13.54 -15.57
C GLN A 269 -0.33 -13.56 -15.06
N ARG A 270 -0.55 -13.58 -13.74
CA ARG A 270 -1.89 -13.51 -13.14
C ARG A 270 -2.60 -12.19 -13.43
N VAL A 271 -1.87 -11.07 -13.38
CA VAL A 271 -2.41 -9.74 -13.71
C VAL A 271 -2.77 -9.66 -15.20
N ARG A 272 -1.92 -10.19 -16.10
CA ARG A 272 -2.21 -10.31 -17.54
C ARG A 272 -3.45 -11.16 -17.81
N GLU A 273 -3.57 -12.30 -17.13
CA GLU A 273 -4.76 -13.16 -17.23
C GLU A 273 -6.04 -12.43 -16.80
N ARG A 274 -5.96 -11.57 -15.77
CA ARG A 274 -7.10 -10.75 -15.35
C ARG A 274 -7.43 -9.64 -16.35
N ALA A 275 -6.43 -9.00 -16.96
CA ALA A 275 -6.64 -8.05 -18.06
C ALA A 275 -7.30 -8.75 -19.27
N HIS A 276 -6.84 -9.94 -19.64
CA HIS A 276 -7.44 -10.74 -20.72
C HIS A 276 -8.87 -11.16 -20.41
N LEU A 277 -9.15 -11.64 -19.20
CA LEU A 277 -10.49 -12.06 -18.78
C LEU A 277 -11.48 -10.89 -18.84
N THR A 278 -11.09 -9.72 -18.35
CA THR A 278 -11.95 -8.52 -18.36
C THR A 278 -12.15 -8.00 -19.78
N GLY A 279 -11.16 -8.12 -20.66
CA GLY A 279 -11.30 -7.84 -22.09
C GLY A 279 -12.25 -8.80 -22.82
N ASP A 280 -12.16 -10.11 -22.56
CA ASP A 280 -13.09 -11.13 -23.08
C ASP A 280 -14.53 -10.80 -22.66
N ARG A 281 -14.74 -10.43 -21.39
CA ARG A 281 -16.05 -10.02 -20.84
C ARG A 281 -16.58 -8.74 -21.48
N ALA A 282 -15.78 -7.69 -21.54
CA ALA A 282 -16.16 -6.43 -22.19
C ALA A 282 -16.53 -6.64 -23.66
N GLY A 283 -15.78 -7.47 -24.39
CA GLY A 283 -16.06 -7.85 -25.77
C GLY A 283 -17.38 -8.61 -25.91
N ALA A 284 -17.65 -9.56 -25.02
CA ALA A 284 -18.89 -10.33 -25.01
C ALA A 284 -20.13 -9.46 -24.74
N LEU A 285 -20.04 -8.56 -23.77
CA LEU A 285 -21.10 -7.62 -23.44
C LEU A 285 -21.45 -6.69 -24.61
N ARG A 286 -20.43 -6.15 -25.31
CA ARG A 286 -20.64 -5.33 -26.50
C ARG A 286 -21.27 -6.07 -27.66
N ALA A 287 -21.00 -7.36 -27.79
CA ALA A 287 -21.61 -8.19 -28.83
C ALA A 287 -23.12 -8.40 -28.58
N ALA A 288 -23.59 -8.18 -27.34
CA ALA A 288 -24.98 -8.35 -26.91
C ALA A 288 -25.57 -9.73 -27.26
N ASP A 289 -24.72 -10.76 -27.22
CA ASP A 289 -25.07 -12.15 -27.54
C ASP A 289 -25.00 -13.03 -26.28
N ALA A 290 -26.13 -13.62 -25.89
CA ALA A 290 -26.28 -14.34 -24.63
C ALA A 290 -25.35 -15.57 -24.52
N ASP A 291 -25.12 -16.28 -25.62
CA ASP A 291 -24.20 -17.43 -25.66
C ASP A 291 -22.75 -16.98 -25.45
N THR A 292 -22.35 -15.88 -26.10
CA THR A 292 -21.02 -15.28 -25.95
C THR A 292 -20.78 -14.75 -24.54
N ILE A 293 -21.77 -14.06 -23.95
CA ILE A 293 -21.72 -13.58 -22.56
C ILE A 293 -21.61 -14.76 -21.60
N SER A 294 -22.46 -15.78 -21.76
CA SER A 294 -22.42 -16.97 -20.90
C SER A 294 -21.07 -17.69 -20.98
N ALA A 295 -20.45 -17.76 -22.16
CA ALA A 295 -19.13 -18.35 -22.34
C ALA A 295 -18.00 -17.51 -21.70
N ALA A 296 -18.11 -16.18 -21.70
CA ALA A 296 -17.12 -15.27 -21.09
C ALA A 296 -17.21 -15.25 -19.55
N TYR A 297 -18.40 -15.45 -18.99
CA TYR A 297 -18.66 -15.48 -17.54
C TYR A 297 -18.74 -16.91 -16.96
N GLY A 298 -18.40 -17.94 -17.74
CA GLY A 298 -18.40 -19.33 -17.30
C GLY A 298 -17.59 -19.59 -16.02
N THR A 299 -18.00 -20.59 -15.23
CA THR A 299 -17.41 -20.91 -13.92
C THR A 299 -15.98 -21.44 -13.99
N ASP A 300 -15.55 -21.92 -15.15
CA ASP A 300 -14.18 -22.32 -15.47
C ASP A 300 -13.29 -21.13 -15.83
N ARG A 301 -13.87 -19.94 -16.04
CA ARG A 301 -13.19 -18.69 -16.44
C ARG A 301 -13.01 -17.75 -15.24
N THR A 302 -12.43 -18.28 -14.16
CA THR A 302 -12.02 -17.48 -13.00
C THR A 302 -10.51 -17.33 -12.98
N THR A 303 -10.00 -16.15 -12.62
CA THR A 303 -8.58 -16.03 -12.27
C THR A 303 -8.39 -16.52 -10.84
N SER A 304 -7.72 -17.65 -10.67
CA SER A 304 -7.33 -18.15 -9.35
C SER A 304 -5.95 -17.61 -8.97
N GLY A 305 -5.88 -16.87 -7.86
CA GLY A 305 -4.61 -16.49 -7.22
C GLY A 305 -4.41 -14.98 -7.06
N SER A 306 -3.77 -14.60 -5.95
CA SER A 306 -3.29 -13.24 -5.66
C SER A 306 -1.83 -13.10 -6.10
N LEU A 307 -1.24 -11.91 -5.94
CA LEU A 307 0.22 -11.77 -6.00
C LEU A 307 0.87 -12.66 -4.91
N ASP A 308 2.03 -13.24 -5.20
CA ASP A 308 2.80 -14.03 -4.22
C ASP A 308 3.63 -13.09 -3.34
N LEU A 309 2.93 -12.29 -2.52
CA LEU A 309 3.52 -11.17 -1.80
C LEU A 309 4.62 -11.60 -0.82
N GLU A 310 4.45 -12.76 -0.19
CA GLU A 310 5.45 -13.28 0.76
C GLU A 310 6.78 -13.62 0.06
N ALA A 311 6.73 -14.34 -1.06
CA ALA A 311 7.93 -14.69 -1.84
C ALA A 311 8.66 -13.47 -2.41
N LEU A 312 8.00 -12.31 -2.45
CA LEU A 312 8.53 -11.06 -2.99
C LEU A 312 8.93 -10.05 -1.90
N GLY A 313 8.70 -10.36 -0.62
CA GLY A 313 8.94 -9.42 0.49
C GLY A 313 7.94 -8.24 0.52
N LEU A 314 6.72 -8.46 0.03
CA LEU A 314 5.66 -7.44 -0.15
C LEU A 314 4.42 -7.68 0.74
N GLN A 315 4.43 -8.67 1.62
CA GLN A 315 3.26 -9.13 2.40
C GLN A 315 2.71 -8.11 3.40
N HIS A 316 3.53 -7.19 3.89
CA HIS A 316 3.12 -6.07 4.75
C HIS A 316 3.18 -4.73 4.02
N ARG A 317 3.01 -4.76 2.69
CA ARG A 317 3.15 -3.59 1.83
C ARG A 317 1.87 -3.28 1.06
N SER A 318 1.79 -2.07 0.50
CA SER A 318 0.67 -1.58 -0.33
C SER A 318 0.27 -2.48 -1.50
N CYS A 319 1.12 -3.44 -1.91
CA CYS A 319 0.78 -4.42 -2.94
C CYS A 319 -0.37 -5.37 -2.56
N ALA A 320 -0.72 -5.47 -1.27
CA ALA A 320 -1.95 -6.13 -0.83
C ALA A 320 -3.20 -5.52 -1.49
N GLY A 321 -3.24 -4.18 -1.63
CA GLY A 321 -4.37 -3.44 -2.21
C GLY A 321 -4.57 -3.64 -3.73
N VAL A 322 -3.59 -4.19 -4.44
CA VAL A 322 -3.65 -4.38 -5.92
C VAL A 322 -4.37 -5.67 -6.31
N SER A 323 -4.42 -6.65 -5.40
CA SER A 323 -4.96 -8.00 -5.68
C SER A 323 -6.49 -8.08 -5.74
N GLY A 324 -7.18 -7.03 -5.23
CA GLY A 324 -8.64 -6.87 -5.24
C GLY A 324 -9.18 -6.45 -6.60
#